data_AF-A0A3N5TVA2-F1
#
_entry.id   AF-A0A3N5TVA2-F1
#
_cell.length_a   1.000
_cell.length_b   1.000
_cell.length_c   1.000
_cell.angle_alpha   90.00
_cell.angle_beta   90.00
_cell.angle_gamma   90.00
#
_symmetry.space_group_name_H-M   'P 1'
#
loop_
_entity.id
_entity.type
_entity.pdbx_description
1 polymer ?
#
loop_
_entity_poly.entity_id
_entity_poly.type
_entity_poly.pdbx_seq_one_letter_code
_entity_poly.pdbx_strand_id
1 'polypeptide(L)'
;MIRINENYSKLQASYLFSDIAKRVAAYQKAHPDKEVIKLGIGDVTLPLPAASIKAFHKAVDEMAEAATFRGYGPEQGYDFLREKIARHDFQERGAEIAADEIFVSDGAKCDNGNLQEIFATDITVAIPDPVYPVYLDTNVMAGR
;
A
#
# COMPACT_ATOMS: atom_id res chain seq x y z
N MET A 1 -1.48 -34.87 1.78
CA MET A 1 -1.64 -34.23 0.45
C MET A 1 -1.86 -32.75 0.69
N ILE A 2 -1.11 -31.88 0.03
CA ILE A 2 -1.26 -30.42 0.19
C ILE A 2 -2.59 -30.01 -0.45
N ARG A 3 -3.44 -29.27 0.28
CA ARG A 3 -4.71 -28.72 -0.23
C ARG A 3 -4.56 -27.23 -0.50
N ILE A 4 -5.12 -26.77 -1.63
CA ILE A 4 -5.16 -25.33 -1.96
C ILE A 4 -6.24 -24.63 -1.14
N ASN A 5 -6.09 -23.32 -0.93
CA ASN A 5 -7.18 -22.48 -0.47
C ASN A 5 -8.20 -22.32 -1.62
N GLU A 6 -9.34 -22.99 -1.51
CA GLU A 6 -10.38 -23.03 -2.53
C GLU A 6 -10.97 -21.64 -2.83
N ASN A 7 -10.86 -20.69 -1.91
CA ASN A 7 -11.31 -19.32 -2.13
C ASN A 7 -10.60 -18.59 -3.27
N TYR A 8 -9.34 -18.97 -3.59
CA TYR A 8 -8.62 -18.39 -4.73
C TYR A 8 -9.30 -18.71 -6.09
N SER A 9 -10.10 -19.77 -6.15
CA SER A 9 -10.89 -20.10 -7.36
C SER A 9 -12.08 -19.17 -7.58
N LYS A 10 -12.46 -18.38 -6.56
CA LYS A 10 -13.58 -17.41 -6.64
C LYS A 10 -13.13 -16.05 -7.17
N LEU A 11 -11.81 -15.80 -7.24
CA LEU A 11 -11.28 -14.56 -7.79
C LEU A 11 -11.58 -14.46 -9.28
N GLN A 12 -12.05 -13.30 -9.73
CA GLN A 12 -12.26 -13.05 -11.16
C GLN A 12 -10.91 -13.04 -11.89
N ALA A 13 -10.88 -13.61 -13.09
CA ALA A 13 -9.66 -13.97 -13.81
C ALA A 13 -8.76 -12.79 -14.24
N SER A 14 -9.15 -11.55 -13.99
CA SER A 14 -8.39 -10.41 -14.46
C SER A 14 -8.34 -9.28 -13.43
N TYR A 15 -7.17 -9.14 -12.83
CA TYR A 15 -6.78 -7.92 -12.15
C TYR A 15 -6.71 -6.83 -13.23
N LEU A 16 -7.67 -5.89 -13.21
CA LEU A 16 -7.88 -4.81 -14.18
C LEU A 16 -6.57 -4.25 -14.78
N PHE A 17 -5.59 -4.00 -13.92
CA PHE A 17 -4.31 -3.40 -14.31
C PHE A 17 -3.40 -4.31 -15.12
N SER A 18 -3.46 -5.63 -14.91
CA SER A 18 -2.72 -6.61 -15.72
C SER A 18 -3.24 -6.64 -17.16
N ASP A 19 -4.56 -6.58 -17.34
CA ASP A 19 -5.17 -6.58 -18.66
C ASP A 19 -4.93 -5.28 -19.41
N ILE A 20 -4.99 -4.13 -18.72
CA ILE A 20 -4.61 -2.83 -19.29
C ILE A 20 -3.15 -2.88 -19.77
N ALA A 21 -2.23 -3.40 -18.96
CA ALA A 21 -0.82 -3.50 -19.32
C ALA A 21 -0.61 -4.36 -20.57
N LYS A 22 -1.27 -5.53 -20.66
CA LYS A 22 -1.21 -6.42 -21.84
C LYS A 22 -1.72 -5.72 -23.11
N ARG A 23 -2.85 -5.02 -23.02
CA ARG A 23 -3.45 -4.30 -24.17
C ARG A 23 -2.58 -3.14 -24.65
N VAL A 24 -2.04 -2.35 -23.72
CA VAL A 24 -1.12 -1.25 -24.04
C VAL A 24 0.14 -1.79 -24.73
N ALA A 25 0.74 -2.85 -24.20
CA ALA A 25 1.92 -3.47 -24.79
C ALA A 25 1.65 -4.01 -26.21
N ALA A 26 0.52 -4.69 -26.42
CA ALA A 26 0.13 -5.18 -27.74
C ALA A 26 -0.07 -4.03 -28.75
N TYR A 27 -0.70 -2.94 -28.32
CA TYR A 27 -0.90 -1.77 -29.16
C TYR A 27 0.42 -1.09 -29.55
N GLN A 28 1.33 -0.88 -28.60
CA GLN A 28 2.65 -0.29 -28.86
C GLN A 28 3.50 -1.15 -29.80
N LYS A 29 3.43 -2.48 -29.66
CA LYS A 29 4.12 -3.41 -30.58
C LYS A 29 3.58 -3.32 -32.01
N ALA A 30 2.26 -3.13 -32.16
CA ALA A 30 1.62 -3.02 -33.47
C ALA A 30 1.78 -1.62 -34.11
N HIS A 31 2.11 -0.60 -33.33
CA HIS A 31 2.22 0.80 -33.77
C HIS A 31 3.49 1.46 -33.22
N PRO A 32 4.69 1.03 -33.66
CA PRO A 32 5.97 1.52 -33.12
C PRO A 32 6.23 3.00 -33.40
N ASP A 33 5.51 3.59 -34.36
CA ASP A 33 5.54 5.00 -34.74
C ASP A 33 4.65 5.90 -33.86
N LYS A 34 3.81 5.30 -33.00
CA LYS A 34 2.85 6.03 -32.16
C LYS A 34 3.28 6.04 -30.70
N GLU A 35 3.40 7.23 -30.15
CA GLU A 35 3.61 7.42 -28.72
C GLU A 35 2.29 7.28 -27.94
N VAL A 36 2.28 6.46 -26.90
CA VAL A 36 1.10 6.22 -26.06
C VAL A 36 1.20 7.06 -24.78
N ILE A 37 0.25 7.96 -24.59
CA ILE A 37 0.08 8.70 -23.33
C ILE A 37 -0.73 7.82 -22.36
N LYS A 38 -0.12 7.44 -21.24
CA LYS A 38 -0.72 6.56 -20.23
C LYS A 38 -1.41 7.40 -19.16
N LEU A 39 -2.74 7.44 -19.21
CA LEU A 39 -3.60 8.13 -18.22
C LEU A 39 -4.46 7.15 -17.41
N GLY A 40 -3.94 5.93 -17.20
CA GLY A 40 -4.65 4.83 -16.55
C GLY A 40 -4.30 4.69 -15.07
N ILE A 41 -3.24 3.94 -14.77
CA ILE A 41 -2.75 3.76 -13.40
C ILE A 41 -2.28 5.11 -12.86
N GLY A 42 -2.72 5.47 -11.65
CA GLY A 42 -2.29 6.68 -10.95
C GLY A 42 -0.87 6.58 -10.38
N ASP A 43 0.08 6.13 -11.20
CA ASP A 43 1.49 6.11 -10.82
C ASP A 43 2.09 7.51 -11.01
N VAL A 44 3.00 7.89 -10.12
CA VAL A 44 3.56 9.25 -10.08
C VAL A 44 4.66 9.42 -11.13
N THR A 45 4.81 10.64 -11.64
CA THR A 45 5.79 10.96 -12.70
C THR A 45 6.88 11.93 -12.27
N LEU A 46 6.80 12.44 -11.04
CA LEU A 46 7.74 13.41 -10.49
C LEU A 46 8.71 12.74 -9.50
N PRO A 47 9.97 13.24 -9.41
CA PRO A 47 10.93 12.73 -8.44
C PRO A 47 10.52 13.05 -7.01
N LEU A 48 11.13 12.34 -6.06
CA LEU A 48 10.96 12.62 -4.63
C LEU A 48 11.39 14.06 -4.30
N PRO A 49 10.68 14.75 -3.38
CA PRO A 49 11.08 16.08 -2.93
C PRO A 49 12.49 16.09 -2.30
N ALA A 50 13.22 17.20 -2.48
CA ALA A 50 14.57 17.36 -1.96
C ALA A 50 14.66 17.15 -0.43
N ALA A 51 13.62 17.51 0.31
CA ALA A 51 13.54 17.29 1.75
C ALA A 51 13.59 15.79 2.11
N SER A 52 12.83 14.96 1.39
CA SER A 52 12.82 13.50 1.57
C SER A 52 14.17 12.90 1.23
N ILE A 53 14.78 13.30 0.09
CA ILE A 53 16.10 12.82 -0.33
C ILE A 53 17.16 13.15 0.72
N LYS A 54 17.19 14.39 1.21
CA LYS A 54 18.15 14.80 2.25
C LYS A 54 17.97 14.00 3.55
N ALA A 55 16.72 13.75 3.96
CA ALA A 55 16.43 12.95 5.15
C ALA A 55 16.86 11.49 4.97
N PHE A 56 16.62 10.89 3.81
CA PHE A 56 17.06 9.53 3.50
C PHE A 56 18.58 9.39 3.51
N HIS A 57 19.32 10.32 2.89
CA HIS A 57 20.78 10.29 2.95
C HIS A 57 21.29 10.31 4.39
N LYS A 58 20.75 11.22 5.22
CA LYS A 58 21.12 11.29 6.64
C LYS A 58 20.82 9.98 7.39
N ALA A 59 19.67 9.36 7.12
CA ALA A 59 19.29 8.10 7.76
C ALA A 59 20.20 6.94 7.33
N VAL A 60 20.61 6.90 6.05
CA VAL A 60 21.59 5.91 5.56
C VAL A 60 22.95 6.11 6.23
N ASP A 61 23.41 7.36 6.35
CA ASP A 61 24.68 7.68 7.03
C ASP A 61 24.63 7.29 8.51
N GLU A 62 23.51 7.52 9.21
CA GLU A 62 23.30 7.08 10.60
C GLU A 62 23.43 5.55 10.75
N MET A 63 22.93 4.80 9.78
CA MET A 63 22.98 3.33 9.78
C MET A 63 24.35 2.77 9.34
N ALA A 64 25.20 3.58 8.71
CA ALA A 64 26.54 3.17 8.30
C ALA A 64 27.55 3.18 9.46
N GLU A 65 27.27 3.97 10.51
CA GLU A 65 28.15 4.13 11.66
C GLU A 65 27.75 3.18 12.80
N ALA A 66 28.67 2.32 13.24
CA ALA A 66 28.41 1.31 14.27
C ALA A 66 27.91 1.92 15.60
N ALA A 67 28.30 3.17 15.91
CA ALA A 67 27.89 3.87 17.11
C ALA A 67 26.43 4.37 17.08
N THR A 68 25.85 4.53 15.89
CA THR A 68 24.49 5.07 15.69
C THR A 68 23.53 4.09 15.01
N PHE A 69 24.05 2.94 14.57
CA PHE A 69 23.26 1.86 14.00
C PHE A 69 22.08 1.45 14.89
N ARG A 70 20.93 1.22 14.26
CA ARG A 70 19.71 0.72 14.92
C ARG A 70 19.36 -0.66 14.36
N GLY A 71 19.03 -1.59 15.24
CA GLY A 71 18.53 -2.92 14.86
C GLY A 71 17.05 -2.88 14.47
N TYR A 72 16.27 -3.87 14.91
CA TYR A 72 14.82 -3.83 14.78
C TYR A 72 14.26 -2.54 15.37
N GLY A 73 13.45 -1.84 14.58
CA GLY A 73 12.67 -0.71 15.05
C GLY A 73 11.42 -1.17 15.83
N PRO A 74 10.72 -0.23 16.48
CA PRO A 74 9.42 -0.51 17.08
C PRO A 74 8.41 -0.90 16.00
N GLU A 75 7.66 -1.99 16.22
CA GLU A 75 6.74 -2.58 15.24
C GLU A 75 5.60 -1.64 14.82
N GLN A 76 5.20 -0.71 15.70
CA GLN A 76 4.18 0.30 15.41
C GLN A 76 4.73 1.52 14.65
N GLY A 77 6.06 1.63 14.50
CA GLY A 77 6.74 2.80 13.96
C GLY A 77 7.37 3.69 15.04
N TYR A 78 8.41 4.42 14.65
CA TYR A 78 9.17 5.30 15.56
C TYR A 78 8.33 6.49 16.04
N ASP A 79 8.48 6.85 17.31
CA ASP A 79 7.75 7.93 17.98
C ASP A 79 7.83 9.26 17.22
N PHE A 80 9.03 9.61 16.73
CA PHE A 80 9.23 10.87 16.00
C PHE A 80 8.35 10.99 14.75
N LEU A 81 7.93 9.87 14.16
CA LEU A 81 7.03 9.85 13.00
C LEU A 81 5.57 9.83 13.46
N ARG A 82 5.23 8.94 14.40
CA ARG A 82 3.87 8.81 14.93
C ARG A 82 3.36 10.11 15.55
N GLU A 83 4.18 10.79 16.34
CA GLU A 83 3.86 12.09 16.94
C GLU A 83 3.58 13.17 15.87
N LYS A 84 4.34 13.15 14.77
CA LYS A 84 4.16 14.11 13.68
C LYS A 84 2.89 13.86 12.88
N ILE A 85 2.56 12.59 12.61
CA ILE A 85 1.30 12.21 11.97
C ILE A 85 0.13 12.63 12.89
N ALA A 86 0.14 12.24 14.16
CA ALA A 86 -0.91 12.61 15.13
C ALA A 86 -1.14 14.12 15.15
N ARG A 87 -0.05 14.90 15.23
CA ARG A 87 -0.13 16.35 15.30
C ARG A 87 -0.67 16.98 14.02
N HIS A 88 -0.03 16.70 12.88
CA HIS A 88 -0.22 17.47 11.66
C HIS A 88 -1.36 16.94 10.78
N ASP A 89 -1.62 15.65 10.82
CA ASP A 89 -2.67 15.04 9.98
C ASP A 89 -4.02 14.95 10.70
N PHE A 90 -4.02 14.92 12.04
CA PHE A 90 -5.25 14.75 12.83
C PHE A 90 -5.53 15.93 13.78
N GLN A 91 -4.68 16.19 14.77
CA GLN A 91 -4.96 17.17 15.82
C GLN A 91 -5.10 18.61 15.30
N GLU A 92 -4.25 19.03 14.36
CA GLU A 92 -4.37 20.34 13.69
C GLU A 92 -5.65 20.48 12.85
N ARG A 93 -6.31 19.37 12.55
CA ARG A 93 -7.60 19.32 11.85
C ARG A 93 -8.79 19.09 12.79
N GLY A 94 -8.57 19.13 14.10
CA GLY A 94 -9.60 18.96 15.12
C GLY A 94 -9.98 17.51 15.42
N ALA A 95 -9.17 16.53 15.01
CA ALA A 95 -9.35 15.13 15.37
C ALA A 95 -8.40 14.73 16.52
N GLU A 96 -8.96 14.23 17.62
CA GLU A 96 -8.20 13.81 18.81
C GLU A 96 -7.59 12.40 18.61
N ILE A 97 -6.62 12.29 17.71
CA ILE A 97 -5.81 11.07 17.54
C ILE A 97 -4.48 11.21 18.27
N ALA A 98 -4.18 10.25 19.14
CA ALA A 98 -2.93 10.13 19.87
C ALA A 98 -1.88 9.31 19.09
N ALA A 99 -0.60 9.46 19.44
CA ALA A 99 0.49 8.82 18.73
C ALA A 99 0.48 7.28 18.87
N ASP A 100 -0.08 6.75 19.95
CA ASP A 100 -0.25 5.31 20.22
C ASP A 100 -1.46 4.69 19.49
N GLU A 101 -2.28 5.50 18.84
CA GLU A 101 -3.33 5.05 17.91
C GLU A 101 -2.83 4.93 16.46
N ILE A 102 -1.56 5.28 16.21
CA ILE A 102 -0.96 5.29 14.87
C ILE A 102 -0.02 4.10 14.68
N PHE A 103 -0.28 3.33 13.62
CA PHE A 103 0.53 2.19 13.21
C PHE A 103 1.13 2.49 11.83
N VAL A 104 2.46 2.60 11.76
CA VAL A 104 3.18 2.87 10.51
C VAL A 104 3.50 1.55 9.82
N SER A 105 3.05 1.41 8.57
CA SER A 105 3.28 0.23 7.74
C SER A 105 4.16 0.52 6.52
N ASP A 106 4.38 -0.50 5.70
CA ASP A 106 5.04 -0.41 4.40
C ASP A 106 4.11 0.10 3.28
N GLY A 107 2.81 0.23 3.54
CA GLY A 107 1.88 0.89 2.64
C GLY A 107 0.42 0.46 2.80
N ALA A 108 -0.49 1.35 2.39
CA ALA A 108 -1.92 1.16 2.53
C ALA A 108 -2.47 -0.10 1.83
N LYS A 109 -1.81 -0.62 0.79
CA LYS A 109 -2.24 -1.87 0.15
C LYS A 109 -2.04 -3.09 1.05
N CYS A 110 -0.91 -3.14 1.76
CA CYS A 110 -0.62 -4.21 2.71
C CYS A 110 -1.60 -4.14 3.87
N ASP A 111 -1.79 -2.95 4.45
CA ASP A 111 -2.74 -2.76 5.56
C ASP A 111 -4.16 -3.17 5.17
N ASN A 112 -4.68 -2.66 4.04
CA ASN A 112 -6.02 -3.02 3.60
C ASN A 112 -6.17 -4.52 3.27
N GLY A 113 -5.09 -5.17 2.83
CA GLY A 113 -5.10 -6.60 2.54
C GLY A 113 -5.04 -7.49 3.79
N ASN A 114 -4.30 -7.04 4.82
CA ASN A 114 -4.06 -7.81 6.03
C ASN A 114 -5.05 -7.45 7.15
N LEU A 115 -5.69 -6.28 7.09
CA LEU A 115 -6.65 -5.84 8.12
C LEU A 115 -7.82 -6.83 8.26
N GLN A 116 -8.20 -7.55 7.21
CA GLN A 116 -9.24 -8.56 7.32
C GLN A 116 -8.85 -9.75 8.24
N GLU A 117 -7.56 -9.98 8.48
CA GLU A 117 -7.07 -11.13 9.26
C GLU A 117 -7.45 -11.06 10.73
N ILE A 118 -7.68 -9.86 11.28
CA ILE A 118 -8.07 -9.69 12.68
C ILE A 118 -9.57 -9.89 12.92
N PHE A 119 -10.38 -10.02 11.86
CA PHE A 119 -11.83 -10.18 11.96
C PHE A 119 -12.26 -11.65 11.76
N ALA A 120 -13.38 -12.04 12.38
CA ALA A 120 -13.95 -13.37 12.19
C ALA A 120 -14.39 -13.61 10.73
N THR A 121 -14.49 -14.87 10.31
CA THR A 121 -14.88 -15.23 8.93
C THR A 121 -16.39 -15.31 8.72
N ASP A 122 -17.19 -15.21 9.79
CA ASP A 122 -18.66 -15.28 9.77
C ASP A 122 -19.34 -13.89 9.75
N ILE A 123 -18.56 -12.84 9.47
CA ILE A 123 -19.07 -11.47 9.31
C ILE A 123 -19.42 -11.16 7.86
N THR A 124 -20.29 -10.17 7.67
CA THR A 124 -20.57 -9.58 6.36
C THR A 124 -19.80 -8.27 6.22
N VAL A 125 -19.02 -8.14 5.14
CA VAL A 125 -18.25 -6.92 4.83
C VAL A 125 -19.01 -6.10 3.79
N ALA A 126 -19.27 -4.82 4.10
CA ALA A 126 -19.81 -3.87 3.14
C ALA A 126 -18.67 -3.10 2.48
N ILE A 127 -18.67 -3.03 1.15
CA ILE A 127 -17.74 -2.22 0.37
C ILE A 127 -18.52 -1.27 -0.55
N PRO A 128 -17.99 -0.08 -0.88
CA PRO A 128 -18.60 0.80 -1.87
C PRO A 128 -18.71 0.15 -3.26
N ASP A 129 -19.49 0.75 -4.15
CA ASP A 129 -19.49 0.44 -5.58
C ASP A 129 -19.63 1.77 -6.37
N PRO A 130 -18.59 2.24 -7.10
CA PRO A 130 -17.33 1.55 -7.42
C PRO A 130 -16.31 1.53 -6.26
N VAL A 131 -15.32 0.63 -6.34
CA VAL A 131 -14.36 0.35 -5.26
C VAL A 131 -12.96 0.03 -5.75
N TYR A 132 -11.95 0.29 -4.90
CA TYR A 132 -10.59 -0.16 -5.15
C TYR A 132 -10.50 -1.70 -4.98
N PRO A 133 -10.00 -2.45 -5.97
CA PRO A 133 -10.15 -3.91 -6.00
C PRO A 133 -9.59 -4.67 -4.81
N VAL A 134 -8.57 -4.13 -4.13
CA VAL A 134 -7.93 -4.77 -2.98
C VAL A 134 -8.93 -5.10 -1.87
N TYR A 135 -9.92 -4.23 -1.63
CA TYR A 135 -10.92 -4.47 -0.59
C TYR A 135 -11.79 -5.71 -0.88
N LEU A 136 -12.10 -5.96 -2.15
CA LEU A 136 -12.88 -7.12 -2.58
C LEU A 136 -12.01 -8.38 -2.61
N ASP A 137 -10.87 -8.30 -3.31
CA ASP A 137 -10.04 -9.46 -3.61
C ASP A 137 -9.49 -10.11 -2.32
N THR A 138 -9.10 -9.32 -1.33
CA THR A 138 -8.54 -9.86 -0.07
C THR A 138 -9.61 -10.49 0.81
N ASN A 139 -10.83 -9.96 0.80
CA ASN A 139 -11.97 -10.59 1.47
C ASN A 139 -12.37 -11.91 0.80
N VAL A 140 -12.39 -11.94 -0.54
CA VAL A 140 -12.63 -13.19 -1.29
C VAL A 140 -11.56 -14.22 -0.95
N MET A 141 -10.27 -13.86 -1.00
CA MET A 141 -9.15 -14.77 -0.66
C MET A 141 -9.28 -15.34 0.77
N ALA A 142 -9.78 -14.54 1.70
CA ALA A 142 -9.97 -14.91 3.10
C ALA A 142 -11.30 -15.64 3.37
N GLY A 143 -12.15 -15.82 2.36
CA GLY A 143 -13.38 -16.61 2.45
C GLY A 143 -14.59 -15.85 2.98
N ARG A 144 -14.64 -14.53 2.78
CA ARG A 144 -15.78 -13.66 3.09
C ARG A 144 -16.53 -13.21 1.85
#